data_AF-A0A3L7TJE2-F1
#
_entry.id   AF-A0A3L7TJE2-F1
#
_cell.length_a   1.000
_cell.length_b   1.000
_cell.length_c   1.000
_cell.angle_alpha   90.00
_cell.angle_beta   90.00
_cell.angle_gamma   90.00
#
_symmetry.space_group_name_H-M   'P 1'
#
loop_
_entity.id
_entity.type
_entity.pdbx_description
1 polymer ?
#
loop_
_entity_poly.entity_id
_entity_poly.type
_entity_poly.pdbx_seq_one_letter_code
_entity_poly.pdbx_strand_id
1 'polypeptide(L)'
;MLKRTIPILILATSGAILVVAYFSPFTTNWSEVVLMWFNILAAVAYVLGAGNLLAVNLEKVSSRRAGWAYALITLVAFASMLTFGLFKIGGVPSEAHPDVPYAGDYESTQSAFGWVYEYMLSPLTATMFALLAFYVASAAFRAFRAKNLESILLLGTAFIILLAQTAAGMFLTGWIPADSVFAFLRFDSLRIAITEYIQTAGMRAITIGIAIGIAATSLRLILGVDRSYLSKQ
;
A
#
# COMPACT_ATOMS: atom_id res chain seq x y z
N MET A 1 -2.32 -22.97 -30.78
CA MET A 1 -0.97 -22.61 -30.30
C MET A 1 -0.66 -21.12 -30.49
N LEU A 2 -0.91 -20.53 -31.66
CA LEU A 2 -0.64 -19.11 -31.95
C LEU A 2 -1.27 -18.11 -30.95
N LYS A 3 -2.50 -18.39 -30.45
CA LYS A 3 -3.23 -17.56 -29.48
C LYS A 3 -2.51 -17.36 -28.13
N ARG A 4 -1.56 -18.23 -27.76
CA ARG A 4 -0.76 -18.11 -26.53
C ARG A 4 0.66 -17.60 -26.80
N THR A 5 1.22 -17.93 -27.96
CA THR A 5 2.57 -17.49 -28.34
C THR A 5 2.65 -15.98 -28.55
N ILE A 6 1.64 -15.38 -29.20
CA ILE A 6 1.63 -13.94 -29.48
C ILE A 6 1.69 -13.10 -28.18
N PRO A 7 0.81 -13.31 -27.18
CA PRO A 7 0.90 -12.56 -25.91
C PRO A 7 2.23 -12.74 -25.18
N ILE A 8 2.78 -13.96 -25.15
CA ILE A 8 4.08 -14.23 -24.51
C ILE A 8 5.20 -13.46 -25.22
N LEU A 9 5.19 -13.45 -26.55
CA LEU A 9 6.20 -12.76 -27.34
C LEU A 9 6.13 -11.24 -27.11
N ILE A 10 4.92 -10.67 -27.09
CA ILE A 10 4.71 -9.25 -26.76
C ILE A 10 5.24 -8.94 -25.36
N LEU A 11 4.93 -9.78 -24.36
CA LEU A 11 5.41 -9.60 -22.99
C LEU A 11 6.94 -9.71 -22.90
N ALA A 12 7.53 -10.71 -23.56
CA ALA A 12 8.97 -10.94 -23.55
C ALA A 12 9.72 -9.76 -24.19
N THR A 13 9.25 -9.30 -25.35
CA THR A 13 9.86 -8.19 -26.08
C THR A 13 9.70 -6.87 -25.32
N SER A 14 8.49 -6.55 -24.84
CA SER A 14 8.26 -5.33 -24.05
C SER A 14 9.05 -5.32 -22.75
N GLY A 15 9.08 -6.43 -22.01
CA GLY A 15 9.90 -6.57 -20.81
C GLY A 15 11.39 -6.41 -21.08
N ALA A 16 11.92 -7.03 -22.14
CA ALA A 16 13.32 -6.89 -22.53
C ALA A 16 13.67 -5.44 -22.90
N ILE A 17 12.80 -4.74 -23.65
CA ILE A 17 12.98 -3.32 -23.99
C ILE A 17 13.07 -2.46 -22.72
N LEU A 18 12.17 -2.67 -21.76
CA LEU A 18 12.17 -1.90 -20.51
C LEU A 18 13.45 -2.14 -19.68
N VAL A 19 13.92 -3.39 -19.61
CA VAL A 19 15.17 -3.71 -18.91
C VAL A 19 16.36 -3.03 -19.59
N VAL A 20 16.47 -3.11 -20.92
CA VAL A 20 17.56 -2.48 -21.67
C VAL A 20 17.51 -0.95 -21.57
N ALA A 21 16.32 -0.36 -21.65
CA ALA A 21 16.12 1.09 -21.50
C ALA A 21 16.50 1.62 -20.12
N TYR A 22 16.35 0.82 -19.06
CA TYR A 22 16.75 1.22 -17.72
C TYR A 22 18.27 1.42 -17.58
N PHE A 23 19.09 0.62 -18.29
CA PHE A 23 20.55 0.65 -18.17
C PHE A 23 21.25 1.54 -19.22
N SER A 24 20.55 2.04 -20.25
CA SER A 24 21.14 2.84 -21.33
C SER A 24 20.34 4.12 -21.59
N PRO A 25 20.96 5.30 -21.43
CA PRO A 25 20.28 6.59 -21.70
C PRO A 25 19.80 6.74 -23.15
N PHE A 26 20.43 6.03 -24.11
CA PHE A 26 20.12 6.13 -25.54
C PHE A 26 18.81 5.43 -25.93
N THR A 27 18.31 4.51 -25.11
CA THR A 27 17.12 3.70 -25.40
C THR A 27 15.88 4.15 -24.61
N THR A 28 15.96 5.30 -23.91
CA THR A 28 14.85 5.88 -23.13
C THR A 28 13.59 6.11 -23.98
N ASN A 29 13.73 6.54 -25.23
CA ASN A 29 12.58 6.73 -26.13
C ASN A 29 11.79 5.43 -26.38
N TRP A 30 12.42 4.26 -26.28
CA TRP A 30 11.75 2.98 -26.48
C TRP A 30 10.90 2.58 -25.29
N SER A 31 11.38 2.84 -24.06
CA SER A 31 10.58 2.60 -22.86
C SER A 31 9.38 3.54 -22.82
N GLU A 32 9.52 4.81 -23.23
CA GLU A 32 8.40 5.74 -23.32
C GLU A 32 7.28 5.22 -24.22
N VAL A 33 7.60 4.68 -25.40
CA VAL A 33 6.60 4.09 -26.30
C VAL A 33 5.91 2.89 -25.64
N VAL A 34 6.68 1.97 -25.03
CA VAL A 34 6.10 0.80 -24.33
C VAL A 34 5.21 1.23 -23.17
N LEU A 35 5.65 2.21 -22.38
CA LEU A 35 4.88 2.75 -21.24
C LEU A 35 3.61 3.48 -21.71
N MET A 36 3.65 4.17 -22.85
CA MET A 36 2.46 4.78 -23.45
C MET A 36 1.41 3.72 -23.81
N TRP A 37 1.80 2.64 -24.49
CA TRP A 37 0.90 1.52 -24.78
C TRP A 37 0.38 0.86 -23.51
N PHE A 38 1.23 0.67 -22.50
CA PHE A 38 0.81 0.16 -21.19
C PHE A 38 -0.24 1.06 -20.55
N ASN A 39 -0.04 2.39 -20.56
CA ASN A 39 -0.99 3.34 -19.98
C ASN A 39 -2.35 3.32 -20.69
N ILE A 40 -2.37 3.18 -22.02
CA ILE A 40 -3.61 3.03 -22.79
C ILE A 40 -4.35 1.75 -22.36
N LEU A 41 -3.63 0.62 -22.24
CA LEU A 41 -4.21 -0.64 -21.78
C LEU A 41 -4.68 -0.55 -20.33
N ALA A 42 -3.93 0.10 -19.46
CA ALA A 42 -4.27 0.31 -18.06
C ALA A 42 -5.54 1.17 -17.93
N ALA A 43 -5.70 2.21 -18.74
CA ALA A 43 -6.91 3.02 -18.78
C ALA A 43 -8.15 2.17 -19.12
N VAL A 44 -8.07 1.33 -20.16
CA VAL A 44 -9.16 0.40 -20.50
C VAL A 44 -9.41 -0.60 -19.37
N ALA A 45 -8.35 -1.12 -18.74
CA ALA A 45 -8.47 -2.04 -17.61
C ALA A 45 -9.14 -1.41 -16.39
N TYR A 46 -8.89 -0.12 -16.11
CA TYR A 46 -9.58 0.60 -15.03
C TYR A 46 -11.08 0.70 -15.30
N VAL A 47 -11.49 0.99 -16.54
CA VAL A 47 -12.91 1.01 -16.91
C VAL A 47 -13.54 -0.37 -16.76
N LEU A 48 -12.86 -1.43 -17.24
CA LEU A 48 -13.35 -2.80 -17.08
C LEU A 48 -13.44 -3.22 -15.60
N GLY A 49 -12.45 -2.84 -14.79
CA GLY A 49 -12.41 -3.10 -13.36
C GLY A 49 -13.55 -2.40 -12.61
N ALA A 50 -13.79 -1.12 -12.91
CA ALA A 50 -14.93 -0.37 -12.40
C ALA A 50 -16.27 -1.00 -12.84
N GLY A 51 -16.38 -1.36 -14.12
CA GLY A 51 -17.56 -2.06 -14.65
C GLY A 51 -17.83 -3.39 -13.95
N ASN A 52 -16.79 -4.18 -13.69
CA ASN A 52 -16.92 -5.46 -12.97
C ASN A 52 -17.34 -5.25 -11.51
N LEU A 53 -16.77 -4.26 -10.83
CA LEU A 53 -17.17 -3.89 -9.47
C LEU A 53 -18.66 -3.51 -9.44
N LEU A 54 -19.12 -2.68 -10.37
CA LEU A 54 -20.52 -2.31 -10.49
C LEU A 54 -21.39 -3.54 -10.78
N ALA A 55 -21.04 -4.36 -11.77
CA ALA A 55 -21.81 -5.53 -12.19
C ALA A 55 -22.04 -6.52 -11.03
N VAL A 56 -20.96 -6.93 -10.35
CA VAL A 56 -21.03 -7.92 -9.27
C VAL A 56 -21.82 -7.39 -8.07
N ASN A 57 -21.62 -6.13 -7.70
CA ASN A 57 -22.34 -5.54 -6.57
C ASN A 57 -23.80 -5.23 -6.90
N LEU A 58 -24.10 -4.74 -8.10
CA LEU A 58 -25.48 -4.50 -8.56
C LEU A 58 -26.27 -5.79 -8.68
N GLU A 59 -25.66 -6.87 -9.21
CA GLU A 59 -26.29 -8.20 -9.22
C GLU A 59 -26.62 -8.65 -7.80
N LYS A 60 -25.68 -8.49 -6.85
CA LYS A 60 -25.87 -8.87 -5.45
C LYS A 60 -26.98 -8.07 -4.77
N VAL A 61 -27.10 -6.77 -5.08
CA VAL A 61 -28.19 -5.91 -4.58
C VAL A 61 -29.53 -6.28 -5.21
N SER A 62 -29.58 -6.42 -6.53
CA SER A 62 -30.79 -6.80 -7.28
C SER A 62 -31.35 -8.16 -6.85
N SER A 63 -30.47 -9.15 -6.70
CA SER A 63 -30.84 -10.50 -6.27
C SER A 63 -31.00 -10.65 -4.74
N ARG A 64 -30.84 -9.56 -3.97
CA ARG A 64 -30.93 -9.53 -2.49
C ARG A 64 -30.18 -10.66 -1.78
N ARG A 65 -29.04 -11.10 -2.32
CA ARG A 65 -28.23 -12.17 -1.71
C ARG A 65 -27.66 -11.73 -0.36
N ALA A 66 -27.25 -12.69 0.47
CA ALA A 66 -26.63 -12.42 1.76
C ALA A 66 -25.47 -11.41 1.62
N GLY A 67 -25.52 -10.34 2.43
CA GLY A 67 -24.57 -9.24 2.34
C GLY A 67 -24.85 -8.22 1.22
N TRP A 68 -26.09 -8.11 0.72
CA TRP A 68 -26.51 -7.08 -0.23
C TRP A 68 -26.31 -5.66 0.33
N ALA A 69 -26.50 -5.45 1.64
CA ALA A 69 -26.33 -4.15 2.27
C ALA A 69 -24.88 -3.65 2.14
N TYR A 70 -23.89 -4.53 2.33
CA TYR A 70 -22.48 -4.19 2.11
C TYR A 70 -22.19 -3.85 0.65
N ALA A 71 -22.77 -4.59 -0.29
CA ALA A 71 -22.64 -4.26 -1.72
C ALA A 71 -23.26 -2.90 -2.06
N LEU A 72 -24.39 -2.54 -1.45
CA LEU A 72 -24.98 -1.22 -1.60
C LEU A 72 -24.06 -0.12 -1.06
N ILE A 73 -23.49 -0.31 0.13
CA ILE A 73 -22.53 0.63 0.72
C ILE A 73 -21.32 0.82 -0.21
N THR A 74 -20.78 -0.26 -0.77
CA THR A 74 -19.67 -0.20 -1.73
C THR A 74 -20.05 0.59 -2.99
N LEU A 75 -21.25 0.37 -3.55
CA LEU A 75 -21.73 1.10 -4.72
C LEU A 75 -21.90 2.60 -4.44
N VAL A 76 -22.46 2.95 -3.28
CA VAL A 76 -22.62 4.36 -2.86
C VAL A 76 -21.25 5.01 -2.66
N ALA A 77 -20.32 4.36 -1.97
CA ALA A 77 -18.97 4.87 -1.74
C ALA A 77 -18.19 5.01 -3.06
N PHE A 78 -18.33 4.06 -3.99
CA PHE A 78 -17.76 4.15 -5.32
C PHE A 78 -18.33 5.34 -6.09
N ALA A 79 -19.66 5.50 -6.12
CA ALA A 79 -20.31 6.60 -6.82
C ALA A 79 -19.95 7.97 -6.23
N SER A 80 -19.87 8.08 -4.89
CA SER A 80 -19.47 9.33 -4.23
C SER A 80 -18.02 9.69 -4.56
N MET A 81 -17.09 8.74 -4.45
CA MET A 81 -15.68 8.99 -4.76
C MET A 81 -15.45 9.30 -6.24
N LEU A 82 -16.14 8.59 -7.14
CA LEU A 82 -16.09 8.88 -8.56
C LEU A 82 -16.59 10.29 -8.86
N THR A 83 -17.68 10.71 -8.23
CA THR A 83 -18.25 12.06 -8.40
C THR A 83 -17.30 13.13 -7.84
N PHE A 84 -16.75 12.94 -6.63
CA PHE A 84 -15.82 13.90 -6.03
C PHE A 84 -14.54 14.06 -6.85
N GLY A 85 -13.97 12.96 -7.34
CA GLY A 85 -12.77 12.97 -8.16
C GLY A 85 -13.01 13.53 -9.58
N LEU A 86 -14.05 13.06 -10.28
CA LEU A 86 -14.31 13.43 -11.68
C LEU A 86 -14.69 14.91 -11.82
N PHE A 87 -15.53 15.41 -10.90
CA PHE A 87 -15.96 16.81 -10.93
C PHE A 87 -15.05 17.74 -10.11
N LYS A 88 -13.96 17.21 -9.52
CA LYS A 88 -13.03 17.94 -8.64
C LYS A 88 -13.77 18.83 -7.62
N ILE A 89 -14.78 18.26 -6.96
CA ILE A 89 -15.67 19.02 -6.07
C ILE A 89 -14.86 19.55 -4.88
N GLY A 90 -14.89 20.86 -4.67
CA GLY A 90 -14.13 21.52 -3.60
C GLY A 90 -12.62 21.65 -3.87
N GLY A 91 -12.16 21.46 -5.12
CA GLY A 91 -10.76 21.69 -5.47
C GLY A 91 -10.30 23.10 -5.09
N VAL A 92 -9.13 23.20 -4.45
CA VAL A 92 -8.57 24.48 -4.00
C VAL A 92 -7.94 25.19 -5.19
N PRO A 93 -8.38 26.40 -5.58
CA PRO A 93 -7.81 27.10 -6.73
C PRO A 93 -6.29 27.18 -6.65
N SER A 94 -5.61 26.90 -7.77
CA SER A 94 -4.15 26.93 -7.82
C SER A 94 -3.66 28.37 -7.77
N GLU A 95 -2.66 28.65 -6.93
CA GLU A 95 -1.99 29.96 -6.84
C GLU A 95 -1.35 30.37 -8.18
N ALA A 96 -0.98 29.40 -9.03
CA ALA A 96 -0.35 29.65 -10.33
C ALA A 96 -1.33 30.03 -11.44
N HIS A 97 -2.60 29.62 -11.32
CA HIS A 97 -3.64 29.87 -12.32
C HIS A 97 -5.01 30.13 -11.64
N PRO A 98 -5.19 31.30 -11.02
CA PRO A 98 -6.42 31.64 -10.30
C PRO A 98 -7.65 31.73 -11.23
N ASP A 99 -7.43 31.93 -12.53
CA ASP A 99 -8.47 32.08 -13.56
C ASP A 99 -9.09 30.76 -14.02
N VAL A 100 -8.50 29.61 -13.62
CA VAL A 100 -8.97 28.28 -14.02
C VAL A 100 -9.53 27.54 -12.80
N PRO A 101 -10.88 27.45 -12.64
CA PRO A 101 -11.51 26.89 -11.45
C PRO A 101 -11.12 25.43 -11.13
N TYR A 102 -10.65 24.68 -12.12
CA TYR A 102 -10.31 23.25 -12.01
C TYR A 102 -8.81 22.93 -12.01
N ALA A 103 -7.95 23.96 -12.01
CA ALA A 103 -6.49 23.79 -12.01
C ALA A 103 -5.91 23.54 -10.60
N GLY A 104 -6.77 23.53 -9.60
CA GLY A 104 -6.45 23.35 -8.19
C GLY A 104 -5.98 21.97 -7.78
N ASP A 105 -5.36 21.91 -6.60
CA ASP A 105 -5.00 20.65 -5.93
C ASP A 105 -6.27 19.98 -5.37
N TYR A 106 -6.51 18.75 -5.83
CA TYR A 106 -7.64 17.91 -5.47
C TYR A 106 -7.28 16.84 -4.44
N GLU A 107 -6.01 16.75 -4.01
CA GLU A 107 -5.56 15.82 -2.96
C GLU A 107 -5.53 16.48 -1.58
N SER A 108 -5.55 17.82 -1.54
CA SER A 108 -5.60 18.59 -0.30
C SER A 108 -6.85 18.25 0.54
N THR A 109 -6.72 18.29 1.87
CA THR A 109 -7.81 18.03 2.83
C THR A 109 -8.98 19.01 2.68
N GLN A 110 -8.77 20.17 2.06
CA GLN A 110 -9.80 21.15 1.77
C GLN A 110 -10.72 20.73 0.61
N SER A 111 -10.24 19.84 -0.26
CA SER A 111 -11.04 19.25 -1.33
C SER A 111 -11.95 18.13 -0.82
N ALA A 112 -13.07 17.89 -1.49
CA ALA A 112 -13.97 16.80 -1.08
C ALA A 112 -13.29 15.43 -1.21
N PHE A 113 -12.42 15.25 -2.20
CA PHE A 113 -11.66 14.01 -2.38
C PHE A 113 -10.64 13.80 -1.25
N GLY A 114 -9.80 14.80 -0.96
CA GLY A 114 -8.82 14.73 0.12
C GLY A 114 -9.47 14.63 1.50
N TRP A 115 -10.61 15.29 1.73
CA TRP A 115 -11.36 15.17 2.97
C TRP A 115 -11.86 13.73 3.22
N VAL A 116 -12.46 13.10 2.20
CA VAL A 116 -12.90 11.69 2.32
C VAL A 116 -11.71 10.76 2.53
N TYR A 117 -10.60 11.01 1.85
CA TYR A 117 -9.38 10.25 2.07
C TYR A 117 -8.90 10.35 3.54
N GLU A 118 -8.75 11.58 4.06
CA GLU A 118 -8.18 11.81 5.39
C GLU A 118 -9.11 11.40 6.52
N TYR A 119 -10.42 11.63 6.38
CA TYR A 119 -11.38 11.40 7.47
C TYR A 119 -12.18 10.10 7.34
N MET A 120 -12.16 9.43 6.18
CA MET A 120 -12.80 8.12 6.03
C MET A 120 -11.78 7.03 5.75
N LEU A 121 -10.95 7.15 4.69
CA LEU A 121 -10.04 6.08 4.30
C LEU A 121 -8.92 5.87 5.33
N SER A 122 -8.29 6.95 5.80
CA SER A 122 -7.20 6.88 6.79
C SER A 122 -7.66 6.21 8.09
N PRO A 123 -8.79 6.61 8.75
CA PRO A 123 -9.28 5.90 9.92
C PRO A 123 -9.67 4.45 9.64
N LEU A 124 -10.32 4.15 8.50
CA LEU A 124 -10.69 2.76 8.15
C LEU A 124 -9.46 1.88 8.01
N THR A 125 -8.43 2.34 7.30
CA THR A 125 -7.15 1.60 7.19
C THR A 125 -6.47 1.46 8.54
N ALA A 126 -6.46 2.50 9.37
CA ALA A 126 -5.94 2.45 10.74
C ALA A 126 -6.69 1.42 11.59
N THR A 127 -8.02 1.29 11.48
CA THR A 127 -8.77 0.25 12.20
C THR A 127 -8.41 -1.16 11.72
N MET A 128 -8.22 -1.37 10.42
CA MET A 128 -7.77 -2.67 9.90
C MET A 128 -6.39 -3.03 10.44
N PHE A 129 -5.44 -2.09 10.44
CA PHE A 129 -4.11 -2.32 11.01
C PHE A 129 -4.14 -2.50 12.52
N ALA A 130 -4.97 -1.77 13.25
CA ALA A 130 -5.15 -1.92 14.69
C ALA A 130 -5.71 -3.30 15.04
N LEU A 131 -6.72 -3.79 14.29
CA LEU A 131 -7.26 -5.14 14.45
C LEU A 131 -6.20 -6.20 14.14
N LEU A 132 -5.44 -6.05 13.04
CA LEU A 132 -4.33 -6.95 12.72
C LEU A 132 -3.28 -6.98 13.84
N ALA A 133 -2.86 -5.81 14.34
CA ALA A 133 -1.92 -5.70 15.44
C ALA A 133 -2.45 -6.38 16.71
N PHE A 134 -3.73 -6.14 17.06
CA PHE A 134 -4.38 -6.78 18.19
C PHE A 134 -4.43 -8.30 18.06
N TYR A 135 -4.85 -8.83 16.90
CA TYR A 135 -4.90 -10.28 16.68
C TYR A 135 -3.52 -10.92 16.65
N VAL A 136 -2.52 -10.27 16.04
CA VAL A 136 -1.12 -10.74 16.05
C VAL A 136 -0.59 -10.75 17.47
N ALA A 137 -0.79 -9.68 18.24
CA ALA A 137 -0.35 -9.61 19.64
C ALA A 137 -1.05 -10.67 20.50
N SER A 138 -2.37 -10.86 20.34
CA SER A 138 -3.13 -11.88 21.09
C SER A 138 -2.68 -13.30 20.73
N ALA A 139 -2.47 -13.58 19.44
CA ALA A 139 -1.98 -14.88 18.98
C ALA A 139 -0.54 -15.13 19.44
N ALA A 140 0.32 -14.12 19.36
CA ALA A 140 1.69 -14.16 19.83
C ALA A 140 1.74 -14.37 21.35
N PHE A 141 0.97 -13.63 22.14
CA PHE A 141 0.90 -13.83 23.59
C PHE A 141 0.43 -15.25 23.97
N ARG A 142 -0.58 -15.78 23.25
CA ARG A 142 -1.05 -17.16 23.44
C ARG A 142 -0.02 -18.21 23.01
N ALA A 143 0.76 -17.94 21.96
CA ALA A 143 1.84 -18.82 21.49
C ALA A 143 3.11 -18.72 22.37
N PHE A 144 3.38 -17.54 22.93
CA PHE A 144 4.47 -17.23 23.85
C PHE A 144 4.11 -17.57 25.30
N ARG A 145 3.68 -18.81 25.55
CA ARG A 145 3.75 -19.36 26.90
C ARG A 145 5.24 -19.50 27.24
N ALA A 146 5.83 -18.42 27.76
CA ALA A 146 7.26 -18.19 27.98
C ALA A 146 8.03 -19.49 28.30
N LYS A 147 8.73 -20.02 27.29
CA LYS A 147 9.53 -21.25 27.42
C LYS A 147 10.93 -21.14 26.81
N ASN A 148 11.19 -20.14 25.95
CA ASN A 148 12.44 -19.95 25.21
C ASN A 148 12.95 -18.50 25.29
N LEU A 149 14.28 -18.33 25.30
CA LEU A 149 14.95 -17.03 25.43
C LEU A 149 14.56 -16.04 24.33
N GLU A 150 14.40 -16.51 23.10
CA GLU A 150 14.00 -15.68 21.94
C GLU A 150 12.64 -15.01 22.15
N SER A 151 11.67 -15.74 22.68
CA SER A 151 10.32 -15.20 22.92
C SER A 151 10.30 -14.22 24.10
N ILE A 152 11.17 -14.41 25.09
CA ILE A 152 11.34 -13.45 26.19
C ILE A 152 11.94 -12.14 25.67
N LEU A 153 12.98 -12.22 24.81
CA LEU A 153 13.58 -11.03 24.19
C LEU A 153 12.57 -10.27 23.34
N LEU A 154 11.79 -10.97 22.51
CA LEU A 154 10.78 -10.36 21.64
C LEU A 154 9.66 -9.72 22.46
N LEU A 155 9.13 -10.42 23.46
CA LEU A 155 8.07 -9.91 24.34
C LEU A 155 8.56 -8.70 25.16
N GLY A 156 9.77 -8.77 25.72
CA GLY A 156 10.37 -7.66 26.46
C GLY A 156 10.57 -6.43 25.58
N THR A 157 11.08 -6.62 24.36
CA THR A 157 11.24 -5.53 23.38
C THR A 157 9.90 -4.90 23.01
N ALA A 158 8.87 -5.72 22.75
CA ALA A 158 7.52 -5.23 22.45
C ALA A 158 6.90 -4.44 23.63
N PHE A 159 7.09 -4.93 24.86
CA PHE A 159 6.61 -4.24 26.05
C PHE A 159 7.28 -2.87 26.23
N ILE A 160 8.60 -2.78 26.03
CA ILE A 160 9.34 -1.51 26.07
C ILE A 160 8.82 -0.53 25.02
N ILE A 161 8.63 -0.96 23.77
CA ILE A 161 8.13 -0.09 22.69
C ILE A 161 6.71 0.42 23.01
N LEU A 162 5.81 -0.47 23.46
CA LEU A 162 4.43 -0.08 23.76
C LEU A 162 4.37 0.92 24.93
N LEU A 163 5.16 0.71 25.98
CA LEU A 163 5.27 1.68 27.08
C LEU A 163 5.85 3.02 26.61
N ALA A 164 6.93 2.98 25.83
CA ALA A 164 7.60 4.16 25.29
C ALA A 164 6.72 4.98 24.32
N GLN A 165 5.73 4.34 23.69
CA GLN A 165 4.82 5.01 22.77
C GLN A 165 3.65 5.71 23.48
N THR A 166 3.38 5.37 24.75
CA THR A 166 2.35 6.02 25.57
C THR A 166 2.94 7.16 26.41
N ALA A 167 2.09 8.07 26.90
CA ALA A 167 2.51 9.15 27.80
C ALA A 167 3.24 8.63 29.06
N ALA A 168 3.01 7.38 29.47
CA ALA A 168 3.70 6.74 30.58
C ALA A 168 5.22 6.63 30.39
N GLY A 169 5.72 6.49 29.15
CA GLY A 169 7.16 6.41 28.87
C GLY A 169 7.91 7.65 29.34
N MET A 170 7.36 8.84 29.05
CA MET A 170 7.91 10.12 29.46
C MET A 170 7.80 10.33 30.98
N PHE A 171 6.67 9.97 31.59
CA PHE A 171 6.51 10.13 33.04
C PHE A 171 7.42 9.19 33.87
N LEU A 172 7.65 7.96 33.40
CA LEU A 172 8.43 6.96 34.13
C LEU A 172 9.95 7.16 34.01
N THR A 173 10.43 7.77 32.91
CA THR A 173 11.87 7.98 32.67
C THR A 173 12.29 9.44 32.58
N GLY A 174 11.34 10.38 32.72
CA GLY A 174 11.60 11.82 32.68
C GLY A 174 12.47 12.36 33.82
N TRP A 175 12.60 11.62 34.91
CA TRP A 175 13.56 11.89 36.00
C TRP A 175 15.04 11.65 35.61
N ILE A 176 15.33 11.01 34.47
CA ILE A 176 16.70 10.76 34.00
C ILE A 176 17.10 11.92 33.07
N PRO A 177 18.13 12.73 33.42
CA PRO A 177 18.59 13.82 32.56
C PRO A 177 19.02 13.33 31.18
N ALA A 178 18.63 14.07 30.14
CA ALA A 178 18.92 13.74 28.74
C ALA A 178 20.42 13.67 28.43
N ASP A 179 21.22 14.43 29.18
CA ASP A 179 22.67 14.56 28.95
C ASP A 179 23.50 13.60 29.81
N SER A 180 22.84 12.74 30.60
CA SER A 180 23.53 11.78 31.47
C SER A 180 24.00 10.54 30.70
N VAL A 181 25.04 9.87 31.20
CA VAL A 181 25.53 8.59 30.66
C VAL A 181 24.43 7.50 30.67
N PHE A 182 23.40 7.64 31.51
CA PHE A 182 22.25 6.75 31.59
C PHE A 182 21.09 7.14 30.67
N ALA A 183 21.25 8.13 29.80
CA ALA A 183 20.22 8.54 28.84
C ALA A 183 19.79 7.39 27.92
N PHE A 184 20.66 6.41 27.64
CA PHE A 184 20.31 5.22 26.85
C PHE A 184 19.23 4.34 27.49
N LEU A 185 19.00 4.43 28.81
CA LEU A 185 17.95 3.68 29.53
C LEU A 185 16.59 4.37 29.47
N ARG A 186 16.52 5.62 28.98
CA ARG A 186 15.25 6.32 28.79
C ARG A 186 14.41 5.56 27.77
N PHE A 187 13.13 5.42 28.06
CA PHE A 187 12.23 4.70 27.16
C PHE A 187 12.14 5.35 25.77
N ASP A 188 12.28 6.68 25.70
CA ASP A 188 12.37 7.42 24.43
C ASP A 188 13.60 7.01 23.60
N SER A 189 14.79 6.96 24.22
CA SER A 189 16.04 6.59 23.56
C SER A 189 16.08 5.13 23.16
N LEU A 190 15.58 4.23 24.02
CA LEU A 190 15.43 2.81 23.68
C LEU A 190 14.47 2.60 22.52
N ARG A 191 13.34 3.31 22.50
CA ARG A 191 12.40 3.28 21.38
C ARG A 191 13.10 3.69 20.10
N ILE A 192 13.76 4.85 20.07
CA ILE A 192 14.47 5.35 18.88
C ILE A 192 15.50 4.32 18.43
N ALA A 193 16.31 3.79 19.34
CA ALA A 193 17.31 2.79 19.00
C ALA A 193 16.68 1.52 18.39
N ILE A 194 15.58 1.03 18.95
CA ILE A 194 14.90 -0.16 18.43
C ILE A 194 14.24 0.13 17.08
N THR A 195 13.55 1.27 16.93
CA THR A 195 12.81 1.60 15.70
C THR A 195 13.73 1.98 14.54
N GLU A 196 14.76 2.78 14.80
CA GLU A 196 15.64 3.30 13.76
C GLU A 196 16.72 2.30 13.35
N TYR A 197 17.24 1.50 14.28
CA TYR A 197 18.25 0.50 13.93
C TYR A 197 17.62 -0.86 13.61
N ILE A 198 16.90 -1.47 14.56
CA ILE A 198 16.44 -2.86 14.42
C ILE A 198 15.24 -2.96 13.47
N GLN A 199 14.17 -2.21 13.74
CA GLN A 199 12.94 -2.28 12.93
C GLN A 199 13.21 -1.81 11.50
N THR A 200 13.94 -0.70 11.32
CA THR A 200 14.26 -0.20 9.98
C THR A 200 15.18 -1.16 9.22
N ALA A 201 16.15 -1.81 9.86
CA ALA A 201 16.95 -2.86 9.23
C ALA A 201 16.08 -4.04 8.78
N GLY A 202 15.15 -4.49 9.63
CA GLY A 202 14.19 -5.55 9.29
C GLY A 202 13.29 -5.16 8.11
N MET A 203 12.72 -3.95 8.14
CA MET A 203 11.91 -3.41 7.04
C MET A 203 12.71 -3.34 5.73
N ARG A 204 13.96 -2.87 5.77
CA ARG A 204 14.83 -2.85 4.58
C ARG A 204 15.09 -4.25 4.04
N ALA A 205 15.36 -5.22 4.91
CA ALA A 205 15.54 -6.61 4.50
C ALA A 205 14.27 -7.18 3.85
N ILE A 206 13.09 -6.89 4.41
CA ILE A 206 11.80 -7.27 3.83
C ILE A 206 11.61 -6.60 2.47
N THR A 207 11.85 -5.29 2.33
CA THR A 207 11.71 -4.57 1.07
C THR A 207 12.65 -5.12 0.00
N ILE A 208 13.90 -5.43 0.35
CA ILE A 208 14.86 -6.07 -0.57
C ILE A 208 14.34 -7.45 -0.98
N GLY A 209 13.85 -8.25 -0.03
CA GLY A 209 13.28 -9.57 -0.31
C GLY A 209 12.07 -9.50 -1.24
N ILE A 210 11.16 -8.55 -1.01
CA ILE A 210 10.01 -8.30 -1.88
C ILE A 210 10.48 -7.85 -3.27
N ALA A 211 11.44 -6.93 -3.36
CA ALA A 211 11.95 -6.44 -4.64
C ALA A 211 12.59 -7.58 -5.47
N ILE A 212 13.42 -8.42 -4.85
CA ILE A 212 14.00 -9.60 -5.50
C ILE A 212 12.92 -10.60 -5.90
N GLY A 213 11.91 -10.82 -5.04
CA GLY A 213 10.77 -11.67 -5.34
C GLY A 213 9.99 -11.20 -6.57
N ILE A 214 9.70 -9.91 -6.64
CA ILE A 214 9.04 -9.27 -7.79
C ILE A 214 9.90 -9.42 -9.04
N ALA A 215 11.21 -9.11 -8.97
CA ALA A 215 12.12 -9.26 -10.10
C ALA A 215 12.17 -10.70 -10.62
N ALA A 216 12.25 -11.69 -9.72
CA ALA A 216 12.26 -13.11 -10.07
C ALA A 216 10.93 -13.56 -10.69
N THR A 217 9.78 -13.07 -10.20
CA THR A 217 8.48 -13.35 -10.84
C THR A 217 8.38 -12.70 -12.22
N SER A 218 8.80 -11.44 -12.37
CA SER A 218 8.78 -10.73 -13.64
C SER A 218 9.67 -11.40 -14.68
N LEU A 219 10.86 -11.87 -14.29
CA LEU A 219 11.75 -12.60 -15.19
C LEU A 219 11.13 -13.94 -15.66
N ARG A 220 10.49 -14.69 -14.75
CA ARG A 220 9.78 -15.94 -15.12
C ARG A 220 8.63 -15.69 -16.11
N LEU A 221 7.94 -14.57 -15.95
CA LEU A 221 6.89 -14.14 -16.88
C LEU A 221 7.45 -13.74 -18.24
N ILE A 222 8.52 -12.92 -18.28
CA ILE A 222 9.20 -12.47 -19.52
C ILE A 222 9.77 -13.67 -20.29
N LEU A 223 10.40 -14.62 -19.60
CA LEU A 223 10.94 -15.84 -20.21
C LEU A 223 9.83 -16.85 -20.61
N GLY A 224 8.56 -16.58 -20.29
CA GLY A 224 7.43 -17.44 -20.64
C GLY A 224 7.41 -18.79 -19.91
N VAL A 225 8.19 -18.92 -18.83
CA VAL A 225 8.21 -20.09 -17.93
C VAL A 225 6.92 -20.12 -17.11
N ASP A 226 6.53 -18.98 -16.55
CA ASP A 226 5.24 -18.82 -15.85
C ASP A 226 4.17 -18.29 -16.82
N ARG A 227 3.11 -19.08 -17.01
CA ARG A 227 2.01 -18.80 -17.96
C ARG A 227 0.66 -18.58 -17.28
N SER A 228 0.67 -18.24 -15.99
CA SER A 228 -0.52 -18.14 -15.13
C SER A 228 -1.56 -17.12 -15.64
N TYR A 229 -1.13 -16.07 -16.34
CA TYR A 229 -1.99 -15.02 -16.89
C TYR A 229 -2.73 -15.41 -18.19
N LEU A 230 -2.36 -16.53 -18.81
CA LEU A 230 -3.07 -17.03 -19.99
C LEU A 230 -4.26 -17.84 -19.50
N SER A 231 -5.49 -17.43 -19.84
CA SER A 231 -6.70 -18.15 -19.43
C SER A 231 -6.55 -19.63 -19.75
N LYS A 232 -6.78 -20.49 -18.75
CA LYS A 232 -6.96 -21.92 -18.99
C LYS A 232 -8.15 -22.06 -19.94
N GLN A 233 -7.94 -22.74 -21.07
CA GLN A 233 -9.06 -23.36 -21.78
C GLN A 233 -9.66 -24.42 -20.86
#